data_AF-A0A256ZQ70-F1
#
_entry.id   AF-A0A256ZQ70-F1
#
_cell.length_a   1.000
_cell.length_b   1.000
_cell.length_c   1.000
_cell.angle_alpha   90.00
_cell.angle_beta   90.00
_cell.angle_gamma   90.00
#
_symmetry.space_group_name_H-M   'P 1'
#
loop_
_entity.id
_entity.type
_entity.pdbx_description
1 polymer ?
#
loop_
_entity_poly.entity_id
_entity_poly.type
_entity_poly.pdbx_seq_one_letter_code
_entity_poly.pdbx_strand_id
1 'polypeptide(L)' 'MQQRTFVVKIGGSILKTGFPETFLRDLKSLHEKFWVILVHGGADLVTNIAERMGLKQKFIVSPDG' A
#
# COMPACT_ATOMS: atom_id res chain seq x y z
N MET A 1 -1.33 0.49 30.53
CA MET A 1 -1.79 1.47 29.52
C MET A 1 -1.82 0.76 28.19
N GLN A 2 -2.90 0.88 27.43
CA GLN A 2 -3.00 0.21 26.13
C GLN A 2 -2.06 0.90 25.13
N GLN A 3 -1.16 0.14 24.53
CA GLN A 3 -0.20 0.67 23.56
C GLN A 3 -0.97 1.10 22.30
N ARG A 4 -0.75 2.33 21.83
CA ARG A 4 -1.40 2.83 20.61
C ARG A 4 -0.75 2.20 19.38
N THR A 5 -1.59 1.73 18.46
CA THR A 5 -1.18 1.13 17.18
C THR A 5 -1.67 2.00 16.02
N PHE A 6 -0.80 2.25 15.06
CA PHE A 6 -1.10 2.97 13.83
C PHE A 6 -1.11 2.01 12.64
N VAL A 7 -2.20 2.03 11.86
CA VAL A 7 -2.28 1.31 10.59
C VAL A 7 -2.11 2.34 9.47
N VAL A 8 -1.03 2.23 8.71
CA VAL A 8 -0.69 3.16 7.63
C VAL A 8 -0.95 2.47 6.30
N LYS A 9 -2.00 2.90 5.57
CA LYS A 9 -2.30 2.40 4.22
C LYS A 9 -1.68 3.31 3.17
N ILE A 10 -0.82 2.74 2.33
CA ILE A 10 -0.24 3.42 1.17
C ILE A 10 -0.80 2.87 -0.14
N GLY A 11 -1.03 3.75 -1.11
CA GLY A 11 -1.40 3.35 -2.47
C GLY A 11 -0.30 2.53 -3.14
N GLY A 12 -0.65 1.62 -4.04
CA GLY A 12 0.33 0.75 -4.73
C GLY A 12 1.22 1.49 -5.74
N SER A 13 0.83 2.70 -6.16
CA SER A 13 1.60 3.54 -7.08
C SER A 13 3.00 3.88 -6.55
N ILE A 14 3.16 3.97 -5.23
CA ILE A 14 4.45 4.23 -4.57
C ILE A 14 5.50 3.16 -4.87
N LEU A 15 5.08 1.94 -5.22
CA LEU A 15 6.00 0.86 -5.59
C LEU A 15 6.72 1.12 -6.93
N LYS A 16 6.20 2.03 -7.76
CA LYS A 16 6.84 2.42 -9.03
C LYS A 16 7.95 3.45 -8.83
N THR A 17 7.75 4.38 -7.89
CA THR A 17 8.66 5.52 -7.65
C THR A 17 9.57 5.32 -6.45
N GLY A 18 9.30 4.30 -5.63
CA GLY A 18 9.91 4.15 -4.31
C GLY A 18 9.29 5.07 -3.27
N PHE A 19 9.67 4.84 -2.01
CA PHE A 19 9.22 5.63 -0.88
C PHE A 19 9.99 6.95 -0.79
N PRO A 20 9.31 8.11 -0.71
CA PRO A 20 9.98 9.37 -0.45
C PRO A 20 10.75 9.33 0.88
N GLU A 21 11.93 9.94 0.94
CA GLU A 21 12.72 9.97 2.18
C GLU A 21 11.97 10.63 3.34
N THR A 22 11.15 11.64 3.07
CA THR A 22 10.32 12.31 4.07
C THR A 22 9.37 11.31 4.73
N PHE A 23 8.69 10.49 3.93
CA PHE A 23 7.82 9.42 4.44
C PHE A 23 8.59 8.41 5.28
N LEU A 24 9.80 8.01 4.85
CA LEU A 24 10.63 7.07 5.62
C LEU A 24 11.04 7.65 6.98
N ARG A 25 11.39 8.94 7.02
CA ARG A 25 11.70 9.66 8.28
C ARG A 25 10.49 9.73 9.21
N ASP A 26 9.31 10.01 8.67
CA ASP A 26 8.06 10.06 9.44
C ASP A 26 7.67 8.68 9.98
N LEU A 27 7.76 7.65 9.13
CA LEU A 27 7.47 6.26 9.50
C LEU A 27 8.39 5.77 10.62
N LYS A 28 9.69 6.07 10.53
CA LYS A 28 10.67 5.76 11.57
C LYS A 28 10.31 6.46 12.88
N SER A 29 10.07 7.78 12.83
CA SER A 29 9.72 8.58 14.01
C SER A 29 8.43 8.11 14.70
N LEU A 30 7.47 7.59 13.91
CA LEU A 30 6.23 7.02 14.42
C LEU A 30 6.49 5.65 15.10
N HIS A 31 7.25 4.77 14.46
CA HIS A 31 7.60 3.44 14.96
C HIS A 31 8.42 3.47 16.25
N GLU A 32 9.24 4.51 16.45
CA GLU A 32 9.97 4.72 17.71
C GLU A 32 9.06 4.94 18.93
N LYS A 33 7.81 5.37 18.72
CA LYS A 33 6.86 5.73 19.79
C LYS A 33 5.66 4.80 19.89
N PHE A 34 5.29 4.16 18.78
CA PHE A 34 4.05 3.40 18.65
C PHE A 34 4.25 2.15 17.81
N TRP A 35 3.34 1.18 17.96
CA TRP A 35 3.30 0.07 17.01
C TRP A 35 2.79 0.56 15.67
N VAL A 36 3.44 0.15 14.59
CA VAL A 36 3.06 0.53 13.24
C VAL A 36 2.83 -0.72 12.40
N ILE A 37 1.67 -0.77 11.75
CA ILE A 37 1.35 -1.76 10.72
C ILE A 37 1.31 -1.01 9.39
N LEU A 38 2.25 -1.31 8.50
CA LEU A 38 2.28 -0.74 7.15
C LEU A 38 1.55 -1.68 6.18
N VAL A 39 0.54 -1.16 5.50
CA VAL A 39 -0.23 -1.90 4.48
C VAL A 39 -0.04 -1.20 3.14
N HIS A 40 0.31 -1.93 2.08
CA HIS A 40 0.47 -1.35 0.74
C HIS A 40 -0.52 -1.92 -0.26
N GLY A 41 -0.79 -1.16 -1.33
CA GLY A 41 -1.44 -1.68 -2.53
C GLY A 41 -0.42 -2.24 -3.52
N GLY A 42 -0.90 -2.69 -4.67
CA GLY A 42 -0.04 -3.13 -5.78
C GLY A 42 -0.78 -3.38 -7.08
N ALA A 43 -2.02 -2.87 -7.21
CA ALA A 43 -2.93 -3.20 -8.30
C ALA A 43 -2.30 -2.92 -9.67
N ASP A 44 -1.68 -1.76 -9.86
CA ASP A 44 -1.01 -1.41 -11.13
C ASP A 44 0.06 -2.42 -11.54
N LEU A 45 0.89 -2.86 -10.59
CA LEU A 45 1.97 -3.82 -10.86
C LEU A 45 1.39 -5.19 -11.18
N VAL A 46 0.40 -5.63 -10.40
CA VAL A 46 -0.32 -6.90 -10.62
C VAL A 46 -0.99 -6.90 -11.99
N THR A 47 -1.69 -5.82 -12.35
CA THR A 47 -2.31 -5.66 -13.67
C THR A 47 -1.26 -5.73 -14.77
N ASN A 48 -0.15 -4.99 -14.65
CA ASN A 48 0.87 -4.98 -15.69
C ASN A 48 1.51 -6.37 -15.90
N ILE A 49 1.78 -7.10 -14.81
CA ILE A 49 2.32 -8.46 -14.89
C ILE A 49 1.29 -9.41 -15.53
N ALA A 50 0.04 -9.36 -15.08
CA ALA A 50 -1.03 -10.19 -15.63
C ALA A 50 -1.21 -9.96 -17.14
N GLU A 51 -1.21 -8.70 -17.59
CA GLU A 51 -1.34 -8.37 -19.01
C GLU A 51 -0.18 -8.90 -19.85
N ARG A 52 1.06 -8.86 -19.35
CA ARG A 52 2.22 -9.47 -20.02
C ARG A 52 2.11 -10.98 -20.13
N MET A 53 1.34 -11.61 -19.24
CA MET A 53 1.03 -13.04 -19.26
C MET A 53 -0.20 -13.37 -20.12
N GLY A 54 -0.77 -12.39 -20.84
CA GLY A 54 -2.01 -12.57 -21.61
C GLY A 54 -3.28 -12.66 -20.75
N LEU A 55 -3.19 -12.36 -19.45
CA LEU A 55 -4.32 -12.39 -18.51
C LEU A 55 -4.88 -10.98 -18.34
N LYS A 56 -6.06 -10.73 -18.92
CA LYS A 56 -6.76 -9.45 -18.77
C LYS A 56 -7.46 -9.37 -17.42
N GLN A 57 -7.23 -8.27 -16.69
CA GLN A 57 -7.89 -8.05 -15.41
C GLN A 57 -9.38 -7.78 -15.56
N LYS A 58 -10.16 -8.28 -14.60
CA LYS A 58 -11.61 -8.08 -14.54
C LYS A 58 -11.95 -7.33 -13.27
N PHE A 59 -12.60 -6.18 -13.42
CA PHE A 59 -13.18 -5.45 -12.30
C PHE A 59 -14.60 -5.94 -12.10
N ILE A 60 -14.89 -6.43 -10.90
CA ILE A 60 -16.24 -6.83 -10.50
C ILE A 60 -16.87 -5.62 -9.81
N VAL A 61 -18.04 -5.23 -10.29
CA VAL A 61 -18.84 -4.15 -9.70
C VAL A 61 -19.89 -4.79 -8.80
N SER A 62 -20.08 -4.23 -7.60
CA SER A 62 -21.11 -4.75 -6.70
C SER A 62 -22.50 -4.36 -7.21
N PRO A 63 -23.59 -5.01 -6.77
CA PRO A 63 -24.94 -4.60 -7.15
C PRO A 63 -25.23 -3.11 -6.89
N ASP A 64 -24.59 -2.52 -5.88
CA ASP A 64 -24.77 -1.12 -5.48
C ASP A 64 -23.78 -0.14 -6.15
N GLY A 65 -22.87 -0.66 -6.99
CA GLY A 65 -21.77 0.10 -7.61
C GLY A 65 -20.43 -0.09 -6.89
#